data_AF-A0A1B6EKN1-F1
#
_entry.id   AF-A0A1B6EKN1-F1
#
_cell.length_a   1.000
_cell.length_b   1.000
_cell.length_c   1.000
_cell.angle_alpha   90.00
_cell.angle_beta   90.00
_cell.angle_gamma   90.00
#
_symmetry.space_group_name_H-M   'P 1'
#
loop_
_entity.id
_entity.type
_entity.pdbx_description
1 polymer ?
#
loop_
_entity_poly.entity_id
_entity_poly.type
_entity_poly.pdbx_seq_one_letter_code
_entity_poly.pdbx_strand_id
1 'polypeptide(L)'
;YTAEPDANLTSGRLVRPCTRQVSVALGSSLATLLVLRPDAFWDKQRVDNCARVHKDGEPVYIPISRLSKYVDISQLPEELGGTWSYNHDSWIQNRVHFEEFAKGAERVTSEL
;
A
#
# COMPACT_ATOMS: atom_id res chain seq x y z
N TYR A 1 13.20 3.93 -34.04
CA TYR A 1 12.28 3.05 -33.31
C TYR A 1 12.82 2.84 -31.91
N THR A 2 12.53 3.77 -31.01
CA THR A 2 12.81 3.63 -29.58
C THR A 2 11.67 2.81 -28.98
N ALA A 3 11.97 1.56 -28.62
CA ALA A 3 11.04 0.76 -27.84
C ALA A 3 11.08 1.29 -26.40
N GLU A 4 10.08 2.07 -26.03
CA GLU A 4 9.77 2.36 -24.62
C GLU A 4 9.61 0.99 -23.92
N PRO A 5 10.46 0.64 -22.95
CA PRO A 5 10.30 -0.61 -22.22
C PRO A 5 8.95 -0.58 -21.51
N ASP A 6 8.05 -1.46 -21.92
CA ASP A 6 6.70 -1.64 -21.38
C ASP A 6 6.73 -1.51 -19.85
N ALA A 7 6.21 -0.38 -19.33
CA ALA A 7 6.29 0.01 -17.92
C ALA A 7 5.64 -1.03 -16.98
N ASN A 8 4.76 -1.88 -17.54
CA ASN A 8 4.14 -2.98 -16.83
C ASN A 8 5.13 -4.12 -16.52
N LEU A 9 6.14 -4.32 -17.39
CA LEU A 9 7.14 -5.38 -17.24
C LEU A 9 8.23 -5.01 -16.23
N THR A 10 8.54 -3.72 -16.11
CA THR A 10 9.55 -3.19 -15.18
C THR A 10 8.99 -3.04 -13.77
N SER A 11 7.75 -2.57 -13.62
CA SER A 11 7.07 -2.42 -12.32
C SER A 11 6.89 -3.75 -11.58
N GLY A 12 6.50 -4.82 -12.28
CA GLY A 12 6.32 -6.15 -11.68
C GLY A 12 7.60 -6.79 -11.13
N ARG A 13 8.78 -6.45 -11.68
CA ARG A 13 10.07 -7.01 -11.24
C ARG A 13 10.50 -6.50 -9.87
N LEU A 14 10.07 -5.30 -9.49
CA LEU A 14 10.45 -4.68 -8.22
C LEU A 14 9.52 -5.06 -7.07
N VAL A 15 8.32 -5.57 -7.34
CA VAL A 15 7.34 -5.94 -6.31
C VAL A 15 7.93 -6.90 -5.27
N ARG A 16 8.61 -7.98 -5.69
CA ARG A 16 9.14 -8.98 -4.76
C ARG A 16 10.34 -8.47 -3.94
N PRO A 17 11.35 -7.80 -4.54
CA PRO A 17 12.40 -7.14 -3.78
C PRO A 17 11.88 -6.09 -2.79
N CYS A 18 10.98 -5.21 -3.22
CA CYS A 18 10.45 -4.13 -2.38
C CYS A 18 9.60 -4.66 -1.23
N THR A 19 8.71 -5.63 -1.48
CA THR A 19 7.90 -6.25 -0.42
C THR A 19 8.78 -6.91 0.64
N ARG A 20 9.83 -7.62 0.23
CA ARG A 20 10.79 -8.21 1.18
C ARG A 20 11.53 -7.15 1.99
N GLN A 21 11.96 -6.06 1.35
CA GLN A 21 12.68 -4.99 2.04
C GLN A 21 11.80 -4.28 3.07
N VAL A 22 10.54 -3.99 2.74
CA VAL A 22 9.56 -3.40 3.66
C VAL A 22 9.30 -4.32 4.85
N SER A 23 9.08 -5.62 4.60
CA SER A 23 8.88 -6.61 5.68
C SER A 23 10.10 -6.69 6.61
N VAL A 24 11.32 -6.65 6.08
CA VAL A 24 12.55 -6.68 6.90
C VAL A 24 12.74 -5.39 7.68
N ALA A 25 12.52 -4.24 7.05
CA ALA A 25 12.73 -2.94 7.67
C ALA A 25 11.74 -2.67 8.83
N LEU A 26 10.49 -3.09 8.67
CA LEU A 26 9.44 -2.83 9.66
C LEU A 26 9.30 -3.97 10.68
N GLY A 27 9.70 -5.21 10.33
CA GLY A 27 9.74 -6.33 11.27
C GLY A 27 8.46 -6.50 12.08
N SER A 28 8.58 -6.51 13.41
CA SER A 28 7.45 -6.64 14.34
C SER A 28 6.57 -5.39 14.46
N SER A 29 7.00 -4.24 13.92
CA SER A 29 6.19 -3.01 13.85
C SER A 29 5.18 -3.04 12.69
N LEU A 30 5.34 -3.99 11.75
CA LEU A 30 4.43 -4.15 10.63
C LEU A 30 3.17 -4.91 11.06
N ALA A 31 2.04 -4.21 11.15
CA ALA A 31 0.75 -4.86 11.42
C ALA A 31 0.29 -5.73 10.23
N THR A 32 0.27 -5.19 9.01
CA THR A 32 -0.15 -5.92 7.80
C THR A 32 0.44 -5.27 6.55
N LEU A 33 0.90 -6.07 5.59
CA LEU A 33 1.36 -5.59 4.27
C LEU A 33 0.43 -6.14 3.18
N LEU A 34 -0.38 -5.25 2.59
CA LEU A 34 -1.24 -5.57 1.46
C LEU A 34 -0.54 -5.20 0.15
N VAL A 35 -0.44 -6.15 -0.77
CA VAL A 35 0.11 -5.95 -2.11
C VAL A 35 -1.04 -6.01 -3.11
N LEU A 36 -1.44 -4.82 -3.58
CA LEU A 36 -2.52 -4.69 -4.55
C LEU A 36 -2.07 -5.12 -5.94
N ARG A 37 -2.94 -5.86 -6.63
CA ARG A 37 -2.76 -6.19 -8.04
C ARG A 37 -3.96 -5.73 -8.85
N PRO A 38 -3.75 -5.25 -10.09
CA PRO A 38 -4.86 -4.96 -11.01
C PRO A 38 -5.75 -6.19 -11.19
N ASP A 39 -7.07 -6.00 -11.26
CA ASP A 39 -8.03 -7.09 -11.38
C ASP A 39 -7.79 -7.95 -12.64
N ALA A 40 -7.46 -7.30 -13.77
CA ALA A 40 -7.18 -7.95 -15.06
C ALA A 40 -5.93 -8.85 -15.07
N PHE A 41 -5.09 -8.81 -14.04
CA PHE A 41 -3.87 -9.61 -13.95
C PHE A 41 -4.15 -11.11 -13.68
N TRP A 42 -5.36 -11.45 -13.22
CA TRP A 42 -5.69 -12.81 -12.74
C TRP A 42 -6.34 -13.75 -13.76
N ASP A 43 -6.74 -13.27 -14.94
CA ASP A 43 -7.38 -14.12 -15.97
C ASP A 43 -6.44 -15.17 -16.58
N LYS A 44 -5.11 -15.06 -16.40
CA LYS A 44 -4.12 -15.95 -17.07
C LYS A 44 -3.27 -16.83 -16.18
N GLN A 45 -3.31 -16.72 -14.85
CA GLN A 45 -2.56 -17.62 -13.98
C GLN A 45 -3.38 -18.05 -12.75
N ARG A 46 -3.63 -19.36 -12.69
CA ARG A 46 -4.22 -20.10 -11.58
C ARG A 46 -3.65 -19.66 -10.23
N VAL A 47 -4.56 -19.62 -9.26
CA VAL A 47 -4.44 -19.92 -7.82
C VAL A 47 -4.83 -18.74 -6.95
N ASP A 48 -6.07 -18.83 -6.44
CA ASP A 48 -6.48 -18.19 -5.20
C ASP A 48 -5.54 -18.60 -4.07
N ASN A 49 -4.56 -17.74 -3.75
CA ASN A 49 -3.88 -17.79 -2.47
C ASN A 49 -4.79 -17.32 -1.31
N CYS A 50 -6.06 -17.01 -1.61
CA CYS A 50 -7.04 -16.53 -0.63
C CYS A 50 -7.39 -17.57 0.47
N ALA A 51 -7.05 -18.85 0.26
CA ALA A 51 -7.23 -19.93 1.23
C ALA A 51 -5.96 -20.28 2.03
N ARG A 52 -4.82 -19.62 1.76
CA ARG A 52 -3.59 -19.86 2.53
C ARG A 52 -3.72 -19.16 3.87
N VAL A 53 -3.52 -19.89 4.97
CA VAL A 53 -3.34 -19.28 6.29
C VAL A 53 -2.11 -18.37 6.20
N HIS A 54 -2.33 -17.06 6.27
CA HIS A 54 -1.27 -16.07 6.26
C HIS A 54 -0.55 -16.12 7.62
N LYS A 55 0.77 -16.19 7.57
CA LYS A 55 1.59 -16.04 8.78
C LYS A 55 1.74 -14.55 9.07
N ASP A 56 1.83 -14.19 10.35
CA ASP A 56 2.10 -12.82 10.76
C ASP A 56 3.39 -12.31 10.10
N GLY A 57 3.32 -11.10 9.53
CA GLY A 57 4.42 -10.47 8.80
C GLY A 57 4.58 -10.86 7.32
N GLU A 58 3.82 -11.86 6.82
CA GLU A 58 3.83 -12.20 5.40
C GLU A 58 2.93 -11.25 4.59
N PRO A 59 3.38 -10.78 3.40
CA PRO A 59 2.54 -9.96 2.52
C PRO A 59 1.32 -10.73 2.02
N VAL A 60 0.18 -10.03 2.02
CA VAL A 60 -1.09 -10.52 1.47
C VAL A 60 -1.28 -9.91 0.08
N TYR A 61 -1.37 -10.75 -0.94
CA TYR A 61 -1.59 -10.31 -2.32
C TYR A 61 -3.09 -10.35 -2.63
N ILE A 62 -3.67 -9.18 -2.93
CA ILE A 62 -5.11 -9.07 -3.20
C ILE A 62 -5.38 -8.28 -4.48
N PRO A 63 -6.44 -8.61 -5.22
CA PRO A 63 -6.94 -7.74 -6.27
C PRO A 63 -7.53 -6.45 -5.65
N ILE A 64 -7.50 -5.34 -6.40
CA ILE A 64 -8.05 -4.05 -5.94
C ILE A 64 -9.53 -4.20 -5.53
N SER A 65 -10.31 -4.98 -6.27
CA SER A 65 -11.72 -5.29 -5.96
C SER A 65 -11.98 -5.91 -4.57
N ARG A 66 -10.95 -6.43 -3.89
CA ARG A 66 -11.08 -7.02 -2.53
C ARG A 66 -10.53 -6.12 -1.42
N LEU A 67 -10.06 -4.91 -1.72
CA LEU A 67 -9.48 -4.00 -0.74
C LEU A 67 -10.44 -3.62 0.39
N SER A 68 -11.73 -3.45 0.08
CA SER A 68 -12.79 -3.15 1.04
C SER A 68 -13.02 -4.22 2.12
N LYS A 69 -12.44 -5.42 1.97
CA LYS A 69 -12.44 -6.44 3.02
C LYS A 69 -11.42 -6.16 4.13
N TYR A 70 -10.44 -5.31 3.87
CA TYR A 70 -9.32 -5.02 4.77
C TYR A 70 -9.33 -3.58 5.27
N VAL A 71 -9.90 -2.65 4.49
CA VAL A 71 -9.97 -1.23 4.81
C VAL A 71 -11.41 -0.76 4.67
N ASP A 72 -11.86 0.07 5.62
CA ASP A 72 -13.20 0.64 5.57
C ASP A 72 -13.37 1.52 4.32
N ILE A 73 -14.51 1.37 3.65
CA ILE A 73 -14.84 2.10 2.41
C ILE A 73 -14.82 3.62 2.57
N SER A 74 -15.09 4.15 3.77
CA SER A 74 -15.01 5.59 4.05
C SER A 74 -13.58 6.13 4.07
N GLN A 75 -12.58 5.25 4.19
CA GLN A 75 -11.16 5.60 4.21
C GLN A 75 -10.47 5.37 2.85
N LEU A 76 -11.20 4.82 1.88
CA LEU A 76 -10.69 4.50 0.57
C LEU A 76 -11.09 5.58 -0.45
N PRO A 77 -10.16 6.02 -1.31
CA PRO A 77 -10.48 6.85 -2.47
C PRO A 77 -11.55 6.20 -3.36
N GLU A 78 -12.38 7.02 -4.00
CA GLU A 78 -13.40 6.55 -4.97
C GLU A 78 -12.80 5.70 -6.09
N GLU A 79 -11.59 6.02 -6.57
CA GLU A 79 -10.89 5.26 -7.63
C GLU A 79 -10.47 3.85 -7.18
N LEU A 80 -10.44 3.59 -5.88
CA LEU A 80 -10.15 2.28 -5.28
C LEU A 80 -11.42 1.59 -4.75
N GLY A 81 -12.61 2.11 -5.10
CA GLY A 81 -13.89 1.53 -4.70
C GLY A 81 -14.39 1.97 -3.32
N GLY A 82 -13.90 3.10 -2.80
CA GLY A 82 -14.39 3.70 -1.57
C GLY A 82 -15.33 4.90 -1.79
N THR A 83 -15.50 5.70 -0.76
CA THR A 83 -16.35 6.92 -0.77
C THR A 83 -15.58 8.19 -0.43
N TRP A 84 -14.26 8.11 -0.25
CA TRP A 84 -13.44 9.27 0.06
C TRP A 84 -13.09 10.01 -1.22
N SER A 85 -13.48 11.28 -1.31
CA SER A 85 -13.10 12.15 -2.42
C SER A 85 -11.63 12.57 -2.26
N TYR A 86 -10.74 11.89 -2.99
CA TYR A 86 -9.31 12.14 -2.92
C TYR A 86 -8.96 13.45 -3.63
N ASN A 87 -8.30 14.36 -2.90
CA ASN A 87 -7.69 15.56 -3.46
C ASN A 87 -6.20 15.55 -3.14
N HIS A 88 -5.37 15.50 -4.18
CA HIS A 88 -3.92 15.34 -4.05
C HIS A 88 -3.28 16.48 -3.25
N ASP A 89 -3.61 17.73 -3.59
CA ASP A 89 -3.02 18.92 -2.96
C ASP A 89 -3.40 18.98 -1.47
N SER A 90 -4.68 18.76 -1.14
CA SER A 90 -5.16 18.73 0.24
C SER A 90 -4.51 17.61 1.04
N TRP A 91 -4.34 16.42 0.45
CA TRP A 91 -3.68 15.30 1.12
C TRP A 91 -2.22 15.61 1.45
N ILE A 92 -1.47 16.18 0.50
CA ILE A 92 -0.07 16.60 0.72
C ILE A 92 -0.01 17.66 1.80
N GLN A 93 -0.84 18.70 1.72
CA GLN A 93 -0.87 19.76 2.72
C GLN A 93 -1.14 19.18 4.12
N ASN A 94 -2.15 18.33 4.27
CA ASN A 94 -2.45 17.69 5.55
C ASN A 94 -1.27 16.89 6.10
N ARG A 95 -0.54 16.16 5.24
CA ARG A 95 0.67 15.42 5.60
C ARG A 95 1.78 16.33 6.11
N VAL A 96 2.04 17.44 5.43
CA VAL A 96 3.05 18.41 5.87
C VAL A 96 2.71 18.99 7.23
N HIS A 97 1.47 19.48 7.41
CA HIS A 97 1.02 20.03 8.70
C HIS A 97 1.13 19.01 9.83
N PHE A 98 0.77 17.75 9.57
CA PHE A 98 0.90 16.68 10.56
C PHE A 98 2.36 16.42 10.94
N GLU A 99 3.27 16.37 9.97
CA GLU A 99 4.70 16.15 10.23
C GLU A 99 5.34 17.32 10.99
N GLU A 100 4.95 18.56 10.69
CA GLU A 100 5.36 19.74 11.46
C GLU A 100 4.85 19.68 12.90
N PHE A 101 3.57 19.31 13.09
CA PHE A 101 2.98 19.12 14.40
C PHE A 101 3.72 18.03 15.19
N ALA A 102 3.95 16.86 14.58
CA ALA A 102 4.62 15.73 15.24
C ALA A 102 6.05 16.09 15.68
N LYS A 103 6.82 16.76 14.81
CA LYS A 103 8.16 17.28 15.16
C LYS A 103 8.11 18.31 16.27
N GLY A 104 7.12 19.20 16.25
CA GLY A 104 6.89 20.18 17.30
C GLY A 104 6.61 19.51 18.64
N ALA A 105 5.73 18.51 18.66
CA ALA A 105 5.40 17.74 19.85
C ALA A 105 6.62 16.99 20.40
N GLU A 106 7.41 16.33 19.53
CA GLU A 106 8.63 15.62 19.92
C GLU A 106 9.67 16.56 20.55
N ARG A 107 9.82 17.78 20.02
CA ARG A 107 10.71 18.80 20.60
C ARG A 107 10.26 19.20 22.00
N VAL A 108 8.97 19.49 22.19
CA VAL A 108 8.43 19.85 23.51
C VAL A 108 8.62 18.72 24.52
N THR A 109 8.40 17.47 24.12
CA THR A 109 8.64 16.32 25.00
C THR A 109 10.11 16.08 25.32
N SER A 110 11.02 16.53 24.46
CA SER A 110 12.48 16.39 24.67
C SER A 110 13.07 17.50 25.55
N GLU A 111 12.35 18.62 25.69
CA GLU A 111 12.72 19.76 26.54
C GLU A 111 12.18 19.63 27.98
N LEU A 112 11.41 18.57 28.27
CA LEU A 112 10.91 18.18 29.60
C LEU A 112 11.86 17.17 30.27
#